data_AF-A0A3R9XZD2-F1
#
_entry.id   AF-A0A3R9XZD2-F1
#
_cell.length_a   1.000
_cell.length_b   1.000
_cell.length_c   1.000
_cell.angle_alpha   90.00
_cell.angle_beta   90.00
_cell.angle_gamma   90.00
#
_symmetry.space_group_name_H-M   'P 1'
#
loop_
_entity.id
_entity.type
_entity.pdbx_description
1 polymer ?
#
loop_
_entity_poly.entity_id
_entity_poly.type
_entity_poly.pdbx_seq_one_letter_code
_entity_poly.pdbx_strand_id
1 'polypeptide(L)'
;MRRRGGGTAGRAVSGASAVLAVVCATAALPGHQAWAAEGGAGYVFAEGIKATRGAATTSDAPRLDAGSIYKDAIKGGAKLTYRVDLDARTNAYVSAVAVPKPGSQVGTFDSLKVSLQDRNGYDCSSNEARFGSAEFARPVAAYAHRTMKRDSSSCQEAGAYYVVIERDSKATSTPDAWDLEIRHELEPRLKTEGPTAAPENWPSASPPAPAGAPRERSGGAGFFDATGLTEGEWTDRIEPGQSRFYRVPVDWGQQIFASADLGSSAGRGFVGGALDMTLFNPMQGVVTSANSVSYDGKQKSADLEPLPPVKYENRFDSGSRFVNTRFAGWYYLRVSLSPEVGEEFGKKPYGLTLRINVKGERKAAPAYDGPAGIFAVTEADQDAAANGRSGPEAERSGTMKLVAAAGIGAGTVLVLGLVVWTLLARRRAAAQAGGAVEAAPPQYGPPTAW
;
A
#
# COMPACT_ATOMS: atom_id res chain seq x y z
N MET A 1 45.57 -66.64 -28.73
CA MET A 1 46.21 -67.66 -27.86
C MET A 1 46.16 -67.18 -26.42
N ARG A 2 45.61 -68.04 -25.54
CA ARG A 2 45.84 -68.19 -24.08
C ARG A 2 46.10 -66.96 -23.16
N ARG A 3 45.06 -66.64 -22.37
CA ARG A 3 44.89 -66.85 -20.90
C ARG A 3 45.97 -66.41 -19.88
N ARG A 4 45.41 -65.80 -18.82
CA ARG A 4 45.78 -65.76 -17.37
C ARG A 4 46.95 -64.84 -17.02
N GLY A 5 46.93 -64.06 -15.93
CA GLY A 5 46.03 -63.96 -14.79
C GLY A 5 46.84 -63.54 -13.56
N GLY A 6 46.18 -62.97 -12.55
CA GLY A 6 46.72 -62.84 -11.18
C GLY A 6 47.20 -61.44 -10.80
N GLY A 7 46.47 -60.81 -9.88
CA GLY A 7 46.88 -59.56 -9.23
C GLY A 7 47.64 -59.79 -7.94
N THR A 8 48.10 -58.69 -7.34
CA THR A 8 48.29 -58.52 -5.89
C THR A 8 48.38 -57.03 -5.55
N ALA A 9 47.83 -56.69 -4.38
CA ALA A 9 47.70 -55.35 -3.82
C ALA A 9 49.01 -54.78 -3.26
N GLY A 10 49.07 -53.46 -3.13
CA GLY A 10 50.10 -52.76 -2.35
C GLY A 10 49.85 -51.24 -2.29
N ARG A 11 49.47 -50.75 -1.11
CA ARG A 11 49.33 -49.32 -0.74
C ARG A 11 50.63 -48.55 -0.94
N ALA A 12 50.56 -47.28 -1.35
CA ALA A 12 51.19 -46.15 -0.64
C ALA A 12 50.82 -44.80 -1.26
N VAL A 13 50.66 -43.83 -0.37
CA VAL A 13 50.30 -42.41 -0.51
C VAL A 13 51.44 -41.61 -1.14
N SER A 14 51.13 -40.59 -1.94
CA SER A 14 51.86 -39.31 -1.97
C SER A 14 51.03 -38.23 -2.66
N GLY A 15 51.11 -37.03 -2.10
CA GLY A 15 50.10 -35.98 -2.19
C GLY A 15 50.00 -35.25 -3.52
N ALA A 16 48.80 -34.77 -3.81
CA ALA A 16 48.52 -33.86 -4.90
C ALA A 16 48.08 -32.52 -4.32
N SER A 17 48.93 -31.51 -4.49
CA SER A 17 48.63 -30.10 -4.35
C SER A 17 47.48 -29.73 -5.30
N ALA A 18 46.30 -29.41 -4.76
CA ALA A 18 45.20 -28.87 -5.55
C ALA A 18 45.24 -27.34 -5.49
N VAL A 19 45.81 -26.73 -6.54
CA VAL A 19 45.60 -25.32 -6.89
C VAL A 19 44.13 -25.17 -7.26
N LEU A 20 43.34 -24.50 -6.41
CA LEU A 20 41.96 -24.15 -6.75
C LEU A 20 41.99 -22.98 -7.76
N ALA A 21 41.89 -23.32 -9.04
CA ALA A 21 41.58 -22.35 -10.08
C ALA A 21 40.11 -21.92 -9.90
N VAL A 22 39.89 -20.67 -9.50
CA VAL A 22 38.57 -20.05 -9.49
C VAL A 22 38.19 -19.75 -10.94
N VAL A 23 37.40 -20.64 -11.53
CA VAL A 23 36.73 -20.38 -12.81
C VAL A 23 35.55 -19.45 -12.52
N CYS A 24 35.70 -18.16 -12.85
CA CYS A 24 34.59 -17.22 -12.92
C CYS A 24 33.68 -17.62 -14.10
N ALA A 25 32.67 -18.45 -13.84
CA ALA A 25 31.56 -18.64 -14.76
C ALA A 25 30.72 -17.35 -14.77
N THR A 26 30.96 -16.48 -15.75
CA THR A 26 30.03 -15.42 -16.12
C THR A 26 28.76 -16.07 -16.68
N ALA A 27 27.81 -16.36 -15.81
CA ALA A 27 26.46 -16.69 -16.23
C ALA A 27 25.87 -15.44 -16.90
N ALA A 28 25.89 -15.43 -18.24
CA ALA A 28 25.09 -14.51 -19.03
C ALA A 28 23.62 -14.79 -18.72
N LEU A 29 23.05 -14.01 -17.81
CA LEU A 29 21.61 -14.02 -17.55
C LEU A 29 20.91 -13.58 -18.85
N PRO A 30 19.93 -14.33 -19.37
CA PRO A 30 19.09 -13.82 -20.44
C PRO A 30 18.44 -12.52 -19.95
N GLY A 31 18.52 -11.51 -20.81
CA GLY A 31 18.02 -10.17 -20.55
C GLY A 31 16.65 -10.22 -19.91
N HIS A 32 16.50 -9.48 -18.82
CA HIS A 32 15.19 -9.24 -18.22
C HIS A 32 14.36 -8.55 -19.30
N GLN A 33 13.51 -9.32 -19.97
CA GLN A 33 12.41 -8.77 -20.73
C GLN A 33 11.58 -8.00 -19.71
N ALA A 34 11.68 -6.67 -19.75
CA ALA A 34 10.71 -5.81 -19.13
C ALA A 34 9.36 -6.22 -19.69
N TRP A 35 8.58 -6.95 -18.91
CA TRP A 35 7.15 -7.03 -19.11
C TRP A 35 6.62 -5.62 -18.94
N ALA A 36 6.53 -4.91 -20.06
CA ALA A 36 5.50 -3.91 -20.21
C ALA A 36 4.19 -4.64 -19.93
N ALA A 37 3.60 -4.38 -18.77
CA ALA A 37 2.23 -4.74 -18.54
C ALA A 37 1.43 -4.04 -19.65
N GLU A 38 0.87 -4.82 -20.58
CA GLU A 38 -0.17 -4.33 -21.46
C GLU A 38 -1.28 -3.82 -20.55
N GLY A 39 -1.31 -2.48 -20.38
CA GLY A 39 -2.21 -1.80 -19.45
C GLY A 39 -3.64 -1.89 -19.94
N GLY A 40 -4.30 -3.01 -19.65
CA GLY A 40 -5.74 -3.10 -19.73
C GLY A 40 -6.35 -2.07 -18.78
N ALA A 41 -7.36 -1.33 -19.26
CA ALA A 41 -8.08 -0.28 -18.54
C ALA A 41 -8.90 -0.76 -17.32
N GLY A 42 -8.41 -1.76 -16.58
CA GLY A 42 -9.07 -2.36 -15.42
C GLY A 42 -8.41 -1.95 -14.11
N TYR A 43 -9.20 -1.97 -13.05
CA TYR A 43 -8.72 -1.72 -11.69
C TYR A 43 -7.81 -2.85 -11.19
N VAL A 44 -6.69 -2.49 -10.56
CA VAL A 44 -5.74 -3.44 -9.97
C VAL A 44 -6.06 -3.68 -8.50
N PHE A 45 -6.46 -4.92 -8.20
CA PHE A 45 -6.67 -5.40 -6.83
C PHE A 45 -5.36 -5.80 -6.16
N ALA A 46 -5.38 -5.92 -4.83
CA ALA A 46 -4.25 -6.43 -4.07
C ALA A 46 -3.80 -7.84 -4.50
N GLU A 47 -2.49 -8.05 -4.58
CA GLU A 47 -1.91 -9.38 -4.77
C GLU A 47 -2.31 -10.29 -3.61
N GLY A 48 -2.77 -11.51 -3.93
CA GLY A 48 -3.21 -12.47 -2.91
C GLY A 48 -4.47 -12.07 -2.13
N ILE A 49 -5.27 -11.14 -2.67
CA ILE A 49 -6.54 -10.72 -2.06
C ILE A 49 -7.45 -11.92 -1.74
N LYS A 50 -7.99 -11.95 -0.51
CA LYS A 50 -8.78 -13.08 -0.02
C LYS A 50 -10.18 -13.04 -0.62
N ALA A 51 -10.62 -14.11 -1.29
CA ALA A 51 -12.01 -14.21 -1.71
C ALA A 51 -12.95 -14.35 -0.50
N THR A 52 -14.09 -13.69 -0.54
CA THR A 52 -15.19 -13.87 0.41
C THR A 52 -16.52 -13.87 -0.34
N ARG A 53 -17.63 -14.19 0.34
CA ARG A 53 -18.98 -14.11 -0.21
C ARG A 53 -19.95 -13.61 0.85
N GLY A 54 -20.30 -12.34 0.78
CA GLY A 54 -21.27 -11.70 1.64
C GLY A 54 -22.62 -12.42 1.59
N ALA A 55 -23.27 -12.48 2.74
CA ALA A 55 -24.55 -13.16 2.90
C ALA A 55 -25.72 -12.19 2.77
N ALA A 56 -26.91 -12.72 2.45
CA ALA A 56 -28.15 -11.95 2.49
C ALA A 56 -28.62 -11.64 3.92
N THR A 57 -28.15 -12.41 4.91
CA THR A 57 -28.56 -12.31 6.31
C THR A 57 -27.36 -12.29 7.25
N THR A 58 -27.57 -11.88 8.49
CA THR A 58 -26.54 -11.86 9.54
C THR A 58 -26.12 -13.26 10.01
N SER A 59 -27.02 -14.25 9.94
CA SER A 59 -26.77 -15.63 10.39
C SER A 59 -25.68 -16.34 9.59
N ASP A 60 -25.60 -16.05 8.29
CA ASP A 60 -24.64 -16.67 7.36
C ASP A 60 -23.47 -15.72 7.01
N ALA A 61 -23.41 -14.55 7.64
CA ALA A 61 -22.44 -13.51 7.30
C ALA A 61 -21.00 -13.98 7.56
N PRO A 62 -20.14 -14.03 6.53
CA PRO A 62 -18.75 -14.44 6.70
C PRO A 62 -17.99 -13.39 7.51
N ARG A 63 -16.99 -13.84 8.27
CA ARG A 63 -16.15 -12.96 9.08
C ARG A 63 -15.12 -12.22 8.21
N LEU A 64 -14.94 -10.93 8.48
CA LEU A 64 -13.82 -10.13 7.99
C LEU A 64 -12.82 -9.90 9.12
N ASP A 65 -11.60 -10.39 8.95
CA ASP A 65 -10.51 -10.20 9.90
C ASP A 65 -9.91 -8.81 9.77
N ALA A 66 -9.53 -8.22 10.90
CA ALA A 66 -8.82 -6.94 10.92
C ALA A 66 -7.46 -7.05 10.23
N GLY A 67 -7.04 -6.00 9.52
CA GLY A 67 -5.79 -5.95 8.76
C GLY A 67 -5.81 -6.78 7.47
N SER A 68 -6.98 -7.26 7.03
CA SER A 68 -7.14 -8.02 5.79
C SER A 68 -7.93 -7.25 4.74
N ILE A 69 -7.62 -7.55 3.47
CA ILE A 69 -8.33 -7.08 2.29
C ILE A 69 -9.00 -8.27 1.61
N TYR A 70 -10.26 -8.11 1.21
CA TYR A 70 -11.10 -9.15 0.65
C TYR A 70 -11.67 -8.76 -0.72
N LYS A 71 -11.90 -9.75 -1.57
CA LYS A 71 -12.58 -9.61 -2.85
C LYS A 71 -13.95 -10.28 -2.82
N ASP A 72 -14.97 -9.58 -3.32
CA ASP A 72 -16.31 -10.11 -3.57
C ASP A 72 -16.89 -9.48 -4.85
N ALA A 73 -18.18 -9.66 -5.13
CA ALA A 73 -18.89 -8.99 -6.21
C ALA A 73 -20.37 -8.72 -5.85
N ILE A 74 -20.89 -7.56 -6.24
CA ILE A 74 -22.24 -7.11 -5.89
C ILE A 74 -23.08 -6.78 -7.14
N LYS A 75 -24.25 -7.42 -7.24
CA LYS A 75 -25.23 -7.15 -8.32
C LYS A 75 -26.00 -5.86 -8.06
N GLY A 76 -26.58 -5.27 -9.11
CA GLY A 76 -27.45 -4.10 -8.96
C GLY A 76 -28.64 -4.39 -8.05
N GLY A 77 -28.89 -3.51 -7.08
CA GLY A 77 -29.96 -3.66 -6.08
C GLY A 77 -29.70 -4.71 -5.00
N ALA A 78 -28.50 -5.30 -4.96
CA ALA A 78 -28.15 -6.30 -3.95
C ALA A 78 -27.61 -5.65 -2.66
N LYS A 79 -27.79 -6.39 -1.57
CA LYS A 79 -27.23 -6.11 -0.25
C LYS A 79 -26.42 -7.32 0.22
N LEU A 80 -25.18 -7.08 0.63
CA LEU A 80 -24.26 -8.09 1.14
C LEU A 80 -23.89 -7.78 2.58
N THR A 81 -23.96 -8.79 3.44
CA THR A 81 -23.70 -8.68 4.88
C THR A 81 -22.47 -9.49 5.26
N TYR A 82 -21.60 -8.90 6.07
CA TYR A 82 -20.38 -9.51 6.60
C TYR A 82 -20.32 -9.27 8.10
N ARG A 83 -19.63 -10.14 8.83
CA ARG A 83 -19.45 -10.03 10.28
C ARG A 83 -18.06 -9.48 10.61
N VAL A 84 -18.00 -8.56 11.57
CA VAL A 84 -16.76 -8.17 12.24
C VAL A 84 -16.92 -8.35 13.74
N ASP A 85 -15.93 -8.98 14.38
CA ASP A 85 -15.90 -9.18 15.82
C ASP A 85 -15.07 -8.09 16.46
N LEU A 86 -15.70 -7.26 17.28
CA LEU A 86 -15.09 -6.05 17.82
C LEU A 86 -15.08 -6.09 19.35
N ASP A 87 -14.03 -5.52 19.96
CA ASP A 87 -13.94 -5.37 21.41
C ASP A 87 -14.70 -4.11 21.89
N ALA A 88 -14.64 -3.82 23.20
CA ALA A 88 -15.19 -2.59 23.79
C ALA A 88 -14.11 -1.49 23.95
N ARG A 89 -13.05 -1.53 23.14
CA ARG A 89 -11.90 -0.63 23.27
C ARG A 89 -11.58 0.09 21.96
N THR A 90 -11.48 -0.63 20.87
CA THR A 90 -10.79 -0.23 19.65
C THR A 90 -11.77 0.40 18.66
N ASN A 91 -11.36 1.44 17.96
CA ASN A 91 -12.17 1.97 16.86
C ASN A 91 -12.06 1.00 15.68
N ALA A 92 -13.15 0.80 14.95
CA ALA A 92 -13.18 -0.08 13.79
C ALA A 92 -13.63 0.70 12.55
N TYR A 93 -12.99 0.40 11.42
CA TYR A 93 -13.27 1.02 10.14
C TYR A 93 -13.35 -0.06 9.07
N VAL A 94 -14.39 0.02 8.24
CA VAL A 94 -14.55 -0.89 7.10
C VAL A 94 -14.85 -0.08 5.86
N SER A 95 -14.04 -0.25 4.82
CA SER A 95 -14.24 0.38 3.52
C SER A 95 -14.55 -0.64 2.46
N ALA A 96 -15.29 -0.20 1.44
CA ALA A 96 -15.52 -0.97 0.23
C ALA A 96 -15.29 -0.10 -0.99
N VAL A 97 -14.63 -0.67 -2.00
CA VAL A 97 -14.47 -0.11 -3.33
C VAL A 97 -15.27 -0.97 -4.30
N ALA A 98 -16.26 -0.41 -4.96
CA ALA A 98 -16.96 -1.07 -6.04
C ALA A 98 -16.37 -0.69 -7.39
N VAL A 99 -16.14 -1.70 -8.22
CA VAL A 99 -15.44 -1.59 -9.49
C VAL A 99 -16.38 -2.09 -10.60
N PRO A 100 -17.12 -1.17 -11.26
CA PRO A 100 -17.82 -1.49 -12.49
C PRO A 100 -16.82 -1.91 -13.58
N LYS A 101 -17.26 -2.77 -14.49
CA LYS A 101 -16.45 -3.11 -15.67
C LYS A 101 -16.30 -1.87 -16.56
N PRO A 102 -15.16 -1.70 -17.25
CA PRO A 102 -15.03 -0.64 -18.26
C PRO A 102 -16.17 -0.72 -19.28
N GLY A 103 -16.80 0.41 -19.57
CA GLY A 103 -17.95 0.50 -20.48
C GLY A 103 -19.31 0.13 -19.88
N SER A 104 -19.39 -0.25 -18.60
CA SER A 104 -20.67 -0.43 -17.91
C SER A 104 -21.48 0.86 -17.90
N GLN A 105 -22.77 0.78 -18.24
CA GLN A 105 -23.69 1.89 -18.03
C GLN A 105 -24.00 2.02 -16.54
N VAL A 106 -23.80 3.23 -16.02
CA VAL A 106 -24.09 3.65 -14.65
C VAL A 106 -24.94 4.90 -14.71
N GLY A 107 -25.78 5.12 -13.71
CA GLY A 107 -26.59 6.33 -13.58
C GLY A 107 -26.03 7.33 -12.56
N THR A 108 -26.36 8.61 -12.71
CA THR A 108 -26.03 9.68 -11.73
C THR A 108 -26.26 9.27 -10.27
N PHE A 109 -27.35 8.54 -9.99
CA PHE A 109 -27.77 8.15 -8.64
C PHE A 109 -27.37 6.73 -8.25
N ASP A 110 -26.72 5.98 -9.14
CA ASP A 110 -26.15 4.71 -8.74
C ASP A 110 -25.11 4.96 -7.65
N SER A 111 -25.06 4.07 -6.68
CA SER A 111 -24.26 4.29 -5.49
C SER A 111 -23.73 3.00 -4.87
N LEU A 112 -22.70 3.19 -4.07
CA LEU A 112 -22.22 2.21 -3.11
C LEU A 112 -22.45 2.78 -1.72
N LYS A 113 -23.21 2.06 -0.89
CA LYS A 113 -23.40 2.39 0.51
C LYS A 113 -22.76 1.34 1.40
N VAL A 114 -22.08 1.79 2.44
CA VAL A 114 -21.48 0.95 3.47
C VAL A 114 -22.02 1.39 4.82
N SER A 115 -22.57 0.46 5.58
CA SER A 115 -23.02 0.64 6.96
C SER A 115 -22.27 -0.33 7.88
N LEU A 116 -22.02 0.10 9.12
CA LEU A 116 -21.58 -0.78 10.20
C LEU A 116 -22.66 -0.81 11.27
N GLN A 117 -23.26 -1.97 11.48
CA GLN A 117 -24.44 -2.19 12.31
C GLN A 117 -24.10 -2.96 13.58
N ASP A 118 -24.79 -2.64 14.68
CA ASP A 118 -24.80 -3.49 15.86
C ASP A 118 -25.65 -4.76 15.67
N ARG A 119 -25.73 -5.60 16.71
CA ARG A 119 -26.51 -6.84 16.70
C ARG A 119 -28.03 -6.66 16.52
N ASN A 120 -28.54 -5.46 16.75
CA ASN A 120 -29.96 -5.13 16.63
C ASN A 120 -30.28 -4.45 15.28
N GLY A 121 -29.27 -4.27 14.41
CA GLY A 121 -29.41 -3.63 13.11
C GLY A 121 -29.36 -2.09 13.16
N TYR A 122 -28.93 -1.49 14.28
CA TYR A 122 -28.72 -0.04 14.34
C TYR A 122 -27.37 0.33 13.73
N ASP A 123 -27.37 1.29 12.80
CA ASP A 123 -26.15 1.83 12.20
C ASP A 123 -25.32 2.57 13.26
N CYS A 124 -24.11 2.09 13.53
CA CYS A 124 -23.09 2.84 14.25
C CYS A 124 -22.60 4.03 13.42
N SER A 125 -22.45 3.80 12.12
CA SER A 125 -22.38 4.83 11.08
C SER A 125 -22.64 4.22 9.72
N SER A 126 -22.89 5.10 8.74
CA SER A 126 -23.01 4.73 7.34
C SER A 126 -22.51 5.85 6.43
N ASN A 127 -22.11 5.47 5.23
CA ASN A 127 -21.65 6.38 4.20
C ASN A 127 -22.06 5.85 2.82
N GLU A 128 -22.31 6.77 1.90
CA GLU A 128 -22.73 6.46 0.54
C GLU A 128 -21.93 7.31 -0.45
N ALA A 129 -21.45 6.67 -1.51
CA ALA A 129 -20.77 7.31 -2.63
C ALA A 129 -21.56 7.10 -3.92
N ARG A 130 -21.91 8.21 -4.59
CA ARG A 130 -22.66 8.23 -5.85
C ARG A 130 -21.75 8.55 -7.04
N PHE A 131 -22.15 8.14 -8.24
CA PHE A 131 -21.45 8.52 -9.47
C PHE A 131 -21.56 10.03 -9.77
N GLY A 132 -22.69 10.66 -9.45
CA GLY A 132 -22.88 12.09 -9.62
C GLY A 132 -22.83 12.52 -11.09
N SER A 133 -22.38 13.76 -11.34
CA SER A 133 -22.32 14.36 -12.69
C SER A 133 -21.32 13.69 -13.64
N ALA A 134 -20.31 13.00 -13.12
CA ALA A 134 -19.43 12.16 -13.90
C ALA A 134 -20.09 10.78 -14.10
N GLU A 135 -21.08 10.69 -15.01
CA GLU A 135 -21.90 9.49 -15.21
C GLU A 135 -21.19 8.45 -16.10
N PHE A 136 -20.06 7.90 -15.64
CA PHE A 136 -19.35 6.82 -16.33
C PHE A 136 -18.71 5.83 -15.37
N ALA A 137 -18.54 4.59 -15.84
CA ALA A 137 -17.94 3.50 -15.09
C ALA A 137 -16.54 3.86 -14.58
N ARG A 138 -16.40 3.92 -13.26
CA ARG A 138 -15.14 4.10 -12.53
C ARG A 138 -15.27 3.48 -11.14
N PRO A 139 -14.16 3.14 -10.47
CA PRO A 139 -14.22 2.66 -9.09
C PRO A 139 -14.89 3.71 -8.18
N VAL A 140 -15.79 3.32 -7.30
CA VAL A 140 -16.39 4.20 -6.27
C VAL A 140 -16.16 3.60 -4.89
N ALA A 141 -15.88 4.42 -3.88
CA ALA A 141 -15.53 3.93 -2.55
C ALA A 141 -16.32 4.64 -1.45
N ALA A 142 -16.73 3.87 -0.44
CA ALA A 142 -17.41 4.34 0.75
C ALA A 142 -16.88 3.58 1.97
N TYR A 143 -17.05 4.14 3.17
CA TYR A 143 -16.60 3.50 4.40
C TYR A 143 -17.53 3.76 5.57
N ALA A 144 -17.64 2.78 6.46
CA ALA A 144 -18.32 2.90 7.74
C ALA A 144 -17.33 2.70 8.89
N HIS A 145 -17.76 3.13 10.07
CA HIS A 145 -16.93 3.11 11.26
C HIS A 145 -17.72 2.94 12.55
N ARG A 146 -17.03 2.45 13.57
CA ARG A 146 -17.44 2.47 14.96
C ARG A 146 -16.32 3.11 15.76
N THR A 147 -16.54 4.35 16.18
CA THR A 147 -15.62 5.06 17.07
C THR A 147 -16.12 4.98 18.49
N MET A 148 -15.23 4.65 19.43
CA MET A 148 -15.54 4.66 20.85
C MET A 148 -15.70 6.10 21.33
N LYS A 149 -16.82 6.40 21.98
CA LYS A 149 -17.17 7.74 22.47
C LYS A 149 -17.65 7.63 23.91
N ARG A 150 -17.11 8.47 24.80
CA ARG A 150 -17.47 8.48 26.23
C ARG A 150 -18.97 8.71 26.47
N ASP A 151 -19.55 9.60 25.67
CA ASP A 151 -20.92 10.06 25.90
C ASP A 151 -21.96 9.33 25.02
N SER A 152 -21.54 8.24 24.36
CA SER A 152 -22.44 7.41 23.56
C SER A 152 -22.80 6.14 24.31
N SER A 153 -24.09 5.81 24.35
CA SER A 153 -24.59 4.54 24.87
C SER A 153 -24.74 3.47 23.80
N SER A 154 -24.66 3.83 22.51
CA SER A 154 -24.80 2.90 21.39
C SER A 154 -23.43 2.53 20.80
N CYS A 155 -23.34 1.31 20.27
CA CYS A 155 -22.13 0.82 19.59
C CYS A 155 -20.83 0.92 20.41
N GLN A 156 -20.91 0.74 21.74
CA GLN A 156 -19.75 0.70 22.64
C GLN A 156 -19.41 -0.71 23.15
N GLU A 157 -20.30 -1.68 22.94
CA GLU A 157 -20.17 -3.02 23.50
C GLU A 157 -19.22 -3.90 22.67
N ALA A 158 -18.57 -4.86 23.32
CA ALA A 158 -17.85 -5.92 22.63
C ALA A 158 -18.85 -6.93 22.04
N GLY A 159 -18.55 -7.49 20.87
CA GLY A 159 -19.37 -8.52 20.25
C GLY A 159 -19.32 -8.50 18.73
N ALA A 160 -20.29 -9.20 18.13
CA ALA A 160 -20.48 -9.22 16.69
C ALA A 160 -21.17 -7.94 16.21
N TYR A 161 -20.58 -7.33 15.19
CA TYR A 161 -21.14 -6.24 14.41
C TYR A 161 -21.22 -6.69 12.95
N TYR A 162 -22.04 -6.01 12.16
CA TYR A 162 -22.31 -6.40 10.78
C TYR A 162 -22.01 -5.25 9.81
N VAL A 163 -21.13 -5.52 8.87
CA VAL A 163 -20.88 -4.64 7.74
C VAL A 163 -21.93 -4.95 6.68
N VAL A 164 -22.66 -3.93 6.26
CA VAL A 164 -23.66 -4.04 5.21
C VAL A 164 -23.22 -3.19 4.03
N ILE A 165 -23.02 -3.84 2.88
CA ILE A 165 -22.66 -3.20 1.62
C ILE A 165 -23.85 -3.29 0.68
N GLU A 166 -24.33 -2.15 0.20
CA GLU A 166 -25.50 -2.03 -0.67
C GLU A 166 -25.07 -1.37 -1.98
N ARG A 167 -25.58 -1.90 -3.10
CA ARG A 167 -25.47 -1.25 -4.41
C ARG A 167 -26.85 -0.79 -4.84
N ASP A 168 -27.07 0.51 -4.79
CA ASP A 168 -28.26 1.09 -5.40
C ASP A 168 -27.99 1.33 -6.89
N SER A 169 -28.94 0.95 -7.72
CA SER A 169 -28.83 1.09 -9.18
C SER A 169 -30.18 1.41 -9.80
N LYS A 170 -30.19 2.31 -10.77
CA LYS A 170 -31.37 2.53 -11.61
C LYS A 170 -31.63 1.31 -12.50
N ALA A 171 -32.90 1.15 -12.91
CA ALA A 171 -33.29 0.08 -13.84
C ALA A 171 -32.59 0.17 -15.20
N THR A 172 -32.10 1.35 -15.60
CA THR A 172 -31.36 1.58 -16.84
C THR A 172 -29.87 1.24 -16.73
N SER A 173 -29.36 1.03 -15.52
CA SER A 173 -27.96 0.70 -15.30
C SER A 173 -27.70 -0.77 -15.59
N THR A 174 -26.46 -1.09 -15.99
CA THR A 174 -26.09 -2.49 -16.26
C THR A 174 -26.25 -3.37 -15.00
N PRO A 175 -27.00 -4.49 -15.08
CA PRO A 175 -27.27 -5.33 -13.90
C PRO A 175 -26.08 -6.21 -13.48
N ASP A 176 -25.06 -6.29 -14.34
CA ASP A 176 -23.80 -7.00 -14.12
C ASP A 176 -23.19 -6.69 -12.77
N ALA A 177 -22.64 -7.70 -12.10
CA ALA A 177 -21.98 -7.51 -10.82
C ALA A 177 -20.77 -6.57 -10.94
N TRP A 178 -20.63 -5.68 -9.97
CA TRP A 178 -19.41 -4.91 -9.76
C TRP A 178 -18.50 -5.70 -8.83
N ASP A 179 -17.21 -5.79 -9.17
CA ASP A 179 -16.25 -6.37 -8.23
C ASP A 179 -16.15 -5.47 -6.99
N LEU A 180 -15.90 -6.07 -5.84
CA LEU A 180 -15.69 -5.39 -4.56
C LEU A 180 -14.29 -5.65 -4.03
N GLU A 181 -13.61 -4.60 -3.57
CA GLU A 181 -12.47 -4.68 -2.64
C GLU A 181 -12.94 -4.19 -1.27
N ILE A 182 -12.79 -5.00 -0.23
CA ILE A 182 -13.27 -4.71 1.13
C ILE A 182 -12.09 -4.73 2.08
N ARG A 183 -11.91 -3.68 2.88
CA ARG A 183 -10.83 -3.59 3.87
C ARG A 183 -11.43 -3.37 5.25
N HIS A 184 -10.90 -4.09 6.25
CA HIS A 184 -11.24 -3.90 7.66
C HIS A 184 -9.98 -3.54 8.46
N GLU A 185 -9.98 -2.40 9.14
CA GLU A 185 -8.87 -1.95 9.98
C GLU A 185 -9.34 -1.50 11.35
N LEU A 186 -8.44 -1.65 12.31
CA LEU A 186 -8.63 -1.25 13.70
C LEU A 186 -7.66 -0.12 14.07
N GLU A 187 -8.16 0.89 14.77
CA GLU A 187 -7.33 1.96 15.33
C GLU A 187 -7.32 1.84 16.85
N PRO A 188 -6.14 1.69 17.49
CA PRO A 188 -6.04 1.61 18.95
C PRO A 188 -6.60 2.85 19.63
N ARG A 189 -6.96 2.70 20.91
CA ARG A 189 -7.23 3.87 21.77
C ARG A 189 -5.97 4.65 22.07
N LEU A 190 -6.14 5.83 22.63
CA LEU A 190 -5.05 6.57 23.24
C LEU A 190 -4.78 6.05 24.65
N LYS A 191 -3.50 6.05 25.05
CA LYS A 191 -3.03 5.84 26.44
C LYS A 191 -3.57 6.91 27.38
N THR A 192 -3.65 8.14 26.87
CA THR A 192 -4.20 9.30 27.56
C THR A 192 -5.09 10.02 26.59
N GLU A 193 -6.27 10.38 27.05
CA GLU A 193 -7.20 11.12 26.22
C GLU A 193 -6.68 12.52 25.91
N GLY A 194 -6.96 12.95 24.68
CA GLY A 194 -6.62 14.26 24.17
C GLY A 194 -7.82 15.19 24.11
N PRO A 195 -7.63 16.42 23.59
CA PRO A 195 -8.74 17.31 23.29
C PRO A 195 -9.73 16.67 22.31
N THR A 196 -10.95 17.18 22.29
CA THR A 196 -12.01 16.71 21.37
C THR A 196 -12.49 17.79 20.41
N ALA A 197 -12.09 19.05 20.61
CA ALA A 197 -12.47 20.14 19.73
C ALA A 197 -11.63 20.13 18.44
N ALA A 198 -12.32 20.18 17.30
CA ALA A 198 -11.69 20.39 15.99
C ALA A 198 -11.06 21.80 15.91
N PRO A 199 -10.07 22.01 15.01
CA PRO A 199 -9.46 23.32 14.86
C PRO A 199 -10.44 24.33 14.24
N GLU A 200 -10.68 25.44 14.92
CA GLU A 200 -11.52 26.54 14.40
C GLU A 200 -10.76 27.46 13.45
N ASN A 201 -9.48 27.75 13.77
CA ASN A 201 -8.63 28.66 13.01
C ASN A 201 -7.52 27.88 12.30
N TRP A 202 -7.69 27.64 11.00
CA TRP A 202 -6.70 26.97 10.16
C TRP A 202 -6.60 27.63 8.77
N PRO A 203 -5.46 27.51 8.07
CA PRO A 203 -5.27 28.12 6.75
C PRO A 203 -6.20 27.53 5.68
N SER A 204 -7.27 28.26 5.34
CA SER A 204 -8.28 27.81 4.37
C SER A 204 -8.07 28.34 2.95
N ALA A 205 -7.01 29.11 2.71
CA ALA A 205 -6.61 29.54 1.37
C ALA A 205 -5.73 28.48 0.71
N SER A 206 -5.95 28.23 -0.59
CA SER A 206 -5.05 27.38 -1.37
C SER A 206 -3.65 28.01 -1.43
N PRO A 207 -2.58 27.23 -1.18
CA PRO A 207 -1.21 27.72 -1.33
C PRO A 207 -0.90 28.00 -2.81
N PRO A 208 0.15 28.80 -3.10
CA PRO A 208 0.64 28.94 -4.47
C PRO A 208 1.06 27.57 -5.05
N ALA A 209 1.22 27.53 -6.37
CA ALA A 209 1.72 26.34 -7.05
C ALA A 209 3.06 25.87 -6.43
N PRO A 210 3.29 24.54 -6.32
CA PRO A 210 4.55 24.01 -5.80
C PRO A 210 5.76 24.54 -6.58
N ALA A 211 6.86 24.79 -5.89
CA ALA A 211 8.10 25.20 -6.55
C ALA A 211 8.77 24.02 -7.27
N GLY A 212 9.56 24.33 -8.29
CA GLY A 212 10.35 23.36 -9.05
C GLY A 212 9.77 23.02 -10.42
N ALA A 213 10.53 22.26 -11.21
CA ALA A 213 10.12 21.82 -12.52
C ALA A 213 9.14 20.62 -12.43
N PRO A 214 8.21 20.47 -13.39
CA PRO A 214 7.35 19.31 -13.47
C PRO A 214 8.16 18.02 -13.61
N ARG A 215 7.73 16.95 -12.93
CA ARG A 215 8.37 15.62 -12.99
C ARG A 215 7.39 14.57 -13.48
N GLU A 216 7.83 13.65 -14.32
CA GLU A 216 6.97 12.59 -14.83
C GLU A 216 6.76 11.47 -13.79
N ARG A 217 5.51 11.09 -13.54
CA ARG A 217 5.12 9.96 -12.70
C ARG A 217 3.79 9.38 -13.17
N SER A 218 3.80 8.13 -13.62
CA SER A 218 2.56 7.45 -13.98
C SER A 218 1.80 6.93 -12.77
N GLY A 219 0.50 7.20 -12.75
CA GLY A 219 -0.41 6.68 -11.74
C GLY A 219 -0.66 5.18 -11.93
N GLY A 220 -0.90 4.49 -10.80
CA GLY A 220 -1.38 3.11 -10.78
C GLY A 220 -2.83 3.00 -11.26
N ALA A 221 -3.37 1.79 -11.27
CA ALA A 221 -4.73 1.50 -11.72
C ALA A 221 -5.72 1.19 -10.59
N GLY A 222 -5.26 1.10 -9.34
CA GLY A 222 -6.09 0.92 -8.15
C GLY A 222 -5.44 1.44 -6.87
N PHE A 223 -6.08 1.20 -5.72
CA PHE A 223 -5.53 1.65 -4.42
C PHE A 223 -4.25 0.88 -4.04
N PHE A 224 -4.14 -0.37 -4.47
CA PHE A 224 -3.01 -1.24 -4.15
C PHE A 224 -1.70 -0.79 -4.82
N ASP A 225 -1.76 -0.48 -6.11
CA ASP A 225 -0.60 -0.08 -6.91
C ASP A 225 -0.48 1.45 -7.06
N ALA A 226 -1.22 2.22 -6.26
CA ALA A 226 -1.20 3.68 -6.30
C ALA A 226 0.23 4.24 -6.14
N THR A 227 0.63 5.10 -7.08
CA THR A 227 1.99 5.61 -7.17
C THR A 227 2.23 6.72 -6.14
N GLY A 228 3.32 6.62 -5.38
CA GLY A 228 3.70 7.60 -4.38
C GLY A 228 4.06 8.97 -4.98
N LEU A 229 3.54 10.05 -4.40
CA LEU A 229 3.87 11.43 -4.77
C LEU A 229 4.32 12.23 -3.55
N THR A 230 5.24 13.16 -3.77
CA THR A 230 5.60 14.22 -2.81
C THR A 230 5.02 15.56 -3.26
N GLU A 231 5.21 16.61 -2.45
CA GLU A 231 4.94 17.99 -2.90
C GLU A 231 5.68 18.28 -4.22
N GLY A 232 4.99 18.89 -5.17
CA GLY A 232 5.52 19.20 -6.50
C GLY A 232 4.47 19.20 -7.60
N GLU A 233 4.92 19.56 -8.81
CA GLU A 233 4.17 19.40 -10.05
C GLU A 233 4.57 18.08 -10.72
N TRP A 234 3.57 17.26 -11.09
CA TRP A 234 3.75 15.92 -11.64
C TRP A 234 3.01 15.78 -12.96
N THR A 235 3.63 15.17 -13.96
CA THR A 235 3.03 14.94 -15.27
C THR A 235 2.78 13.45 -15.52
N ASP A 236 1.67 13.14 -16.17
CA ASP A 236 1.28 11.79 -16.59
C ASP A 236 0.45 11.86 -17.89
N ARG A 237 0.04 10.70 -18.40
CA ARG A 237 -0.94 10.54 -19.46
C ARG A 237 -2.13 9.70 -18.99
N ILE A 238 -3.33 10.16 -19.35
CA ILE A 238 -4.58 9.48 -19.04
C ILE A 238 -5.39 9.23 -20.32
N GLU A 239 -5.91 8.03 -20.47
CA GLU A 239 -6.76 7.65 -21.60
C GLU A 239 -8.26 7.80 -21.25
N PRO A 240 -9.13 8.10 -22.23
CA PRO A 240 -10.57 8.11 -22.01
C PRO A 240 -11.09 6.78 -21.46
N GLY A 241 -11.88 6.83 -20.39
CA GLY A 241 -12.37 5.66 -19.65
C GLY A 241 -11.39 5.13 -18.58
N GLN A 242 -10.18 5.68 -18.47
CA GLN A 242 -9.19 5.25 -17.49
C GLN A 242 -9.35 5.97 -16.14
N SER A 243 -8.93 5.30 -15.08
CA SER A 243 -8.66 5.91 -13.78
C SER A 243 -7.17 5.76 -13.41
N ARG A 244 -6.56 6.85 -12.95
CA ARG A 244 -5.18 6.89 -12.41
C ARG A 244 -5.23 7.06 -10.91
N PHE A 245 -4.41 6.29 -10.19
CA PHE A 245 -4.31 6.31 -8.74
C PHE A 245 -2.92 6.73 -8.27
N TYR A 246 -2.91 7.68 -7.34
CA TYR A 246 -1.71 8.20 -6.68
C TYR A 246 -1.92 8.18 -5.17
N ARG A 247 -0.84 8.26 -4.41
CA ARG A 247 -0.89 8.36 -2.95
C ARG A 247 0.13 9.35 -2.40
N VAL A 248 -0.26 10.12 -1.40
CA VAL A 248 0.56 11.16 -0.76
C VAL A 248 0.59 10.88 0.74
N PRO A 249 1.77 10.82 1.38
CA PRO A 249 1.84 10.64 2.82
C PRO A 249 1.55 11.99 3.51
N VAL A 250 0.48 12.03 4.30
CA VAL A 250 0.07 13.24 5.04
C VAL A 250 0.09 12.92 6.52
N ASP A 251 0.97 13.60 7.25
CA ASP A 251 1.18 13.35 8.67
C ASP A 251 0.28 14.22 9.56
N TRP A 252 0.26 13.92 10.84
CA TRP A 252 -0.44 14.71 11.84
C TRP A 252 0.01 16.18 11.79
N GLY A 253 -0.96 17.10 11.85
CA GLY A 253 -0.75 18.54 11.74
C GLY A 253 -0.62 19.07 10.31
N GLN A 254 -0.49 18.20 9.30
CA GLN A 254 -0.32 18.61 7.91
C GLN A 254 -1.66 18.73 7.17
N GLN A 255 -1.66 19.50 6.09
CA GLN A 255 -2.77 19.70 5.15
C GLN A 255 -2.32 19.30 3.75
N ILE A 256 -3.19 18.62 3.03
CA ILE A 256 -2.99 18.31 1.61
C ILE A 256 -3.85 19.22 0.75
N PHE A 257 -3.25 19.75 -0.30
CA PHE A 257 -3.93 20.45 -1.39
C PHE A 257 -3.53 19.78 -2.68
N ALA A 258 -4.51 19.52 -3.55
CA ALA A 258 -4.27 18.89 -4.82
C ALA A 258 -5.14 19.51 -5.92
N SER A 259 -4.56 19.67 -7.10
CA SER A 259 -5.30 19.94 -8.33
C SER A 259 -4.80 19.10 -9.49
N ALA A 260 -5.64 18.95 -10.51
CA ALA A 260 -5.34 18.21 -11.73
C ALA A 260 -5.72 19.05 -12.96
N ASP A 261 -4.78 19.24 -13.87
CA ASP A 261 -5.01 19.85 -15.17
C ASP A 261 -5.09 18.78 -16.26
N LEU A 262 -6.14 18.87 -17.07
CA LEU A 262 -6.27 18.13 -18.33
C LEU A 262 -5.77 19.02 -19.48
N GLY A 263 -4.80 18.52 -20.24
CA GLY A 263 -4.21 19.22 -21.37
C GLY A 263 -5.19 19.39 -22.54
N SER A 264 -4.96 20.44 -23.34
CA SER A 264 -5.77 20.74 -24.53
C SER A 264 -5.64 19.67 -25.63
N SER A 265 -6.66 19.58 -26.48
CA SER A 265 -6.67 18.77 -27.70
C SER A 265 -7.21 19.56 -28.88
N ALA A 266 -6.76 19.22 -30.09
CA ALA A 266 -7.39 19.68 -31.31
C ALA A 266 -8.83 19.14 -31.41
N GLY A 267 -9.71 19.92 -32.04
CA GLY A 267 -11.12 19.60 -32.21
C GLY A 267 -12.05 20.70 -31.70
N ARG A 268 -13.36 20.52 -31.90
CA ARG A 268 -14.43 21.31 -31.29
C ARG A 268 -15.44 20.32 -30.74
N GLY A 269 -16.00 20.61 -29.57
CA GLY A 269 -16.93 19.73 -28.89
C GLY A 269 -17.17 20.16 -27.46
N PHE A 270 -18.02 19.42 -26.75
CA PHE A 270 -18.25 19.63 -25.32
C PHE A 270 -18.61 18.31 -24.65
N VAL A 271 -17.91 18.00 -23.56
CA VAL A 271 -18.18 16.83 -22.70
C VAL A 271 -18.40 17.33 -21.27
N GLY A 272 -19.59 17.10 -20.74
CA GLY A 272 -19.90 17.38 -19.33
C GLY A 272 -19.32 16.29 -18.42
N GLY A 273 -18.90 16.65 -17.19
CA GLY A 273 -18.34 15.66 -16.26
C GLY A 273 -17.14 14.89 -16.81
N ALA A 274 -16.37 15.55 -17.69
CA ALA A 274 -15.26 14.95 -18.42
C ALA A 274 -14.14 14.46 -17.50
N LEU A 275 -13.84 15.19 -16.43
CA LEU A 275 -12.79 14.86 -15.48
C LEU A 275 -13.38 14.76 -14.07
N ASP A 276 -13.11 13.64 -13.42
CA ASP A 276 -13.38 13.44 -11.99
C ASP A 276 -12.05 13.31 -11.25
N MET A 277 -11.86 14.15 -10.24
CA MET A 277 -10.75 14.07 -9.29
C MET A 277 -11.32 13.87 -7.89
N THR A 278 -10.90 12.80 -7.20
CA THR A 278 -11.38 12.49 -5.85
C THR A 278 -10.21 12.19 -4.91
N LEU A 279 -10.24 12.80 -3.72
CA LEU A 279 -9.30 12.52 -2.63
C LEU A 279 -9.94 11.58 -1.60
N PHE A 280 -9.21 10.54 -1.24
CA PHE A 280 -9.60 9.57 -0.23
C PHE A 280 -8.62 9.58 0.94
N ASN A 281 -9.14 9.31 2.13
CA ASN A 281 -8.32 9.12 3.33
C ASN A 281 -7.73 7.70 3.39
N PRO A 282 -6.91 7.35 4.41
CA PRO A 282 -6.31 6.02 4.54
C PRO A 282 -7.30 4.84 4.56
N MET A 283 -8.55 5.09 4.97
CA MET A 283 -9.66 4.13 4.93
C MET A 283 -10.51 4.23 3.67
N GLN A 284 -9.95 4.77 2.57
CA GLN A 284 -10.62 4.89 1.28
C GLN A 284 -11.96 5.66 1.35
N GLY A 285 -12.15 6.47 2.40
CA GLY A 285 -13.32 7.32 2.55
C GLY A 285 -13.13 8.61 1.77
N VAL A 286 -14.15 9.04 1.02
CA VAL A 286 -14.11 10.28 0.24
C VAL A 286 -13.97 11.48 1.18
N VAL A 287 -12.90 12.24 0.99
CA VAL A 287 -12.64 13.48 1.73
C VAL A 287 -13.26 14.66 1.00
N THR A 288 -12.97 14.78 -0.29
CA THR A 288 -13.51 15.81 -1.19
C THR A 288 -13.32 15.37 -2.65
N SER A 289 -14.05 15.99 -3.57
CA SER A 289 -14.01 15.68 -5.01
C SER A 289 -14.31 16.89 -5.88
N ALA A 290 -13.69 16.95 -7.05
CA ALA A 290 -14.06 17.82 -8.16
C ALA A 290 -14.53 16.92 -9.32
N ASN A 291 -15.84 16.74 -9.46
CA ASN A 291 -16.48 15.72 -10.31
C ASN A 291 -17.45 16.29 -11.37
N SER A 292 -17.40 17.61 -11.59
CA SER A 292 -18.26 18.33 -12.55
C SER A 292 -17.46 19.08 -13.62
N VAL A 293 -16.15 18.81 -13.73
CA VAL A 293 -15.26 19.52 -14.67
C VAL A 293 -15.61 19.11 -16.09
N SER A 294 -16.06 20.08 -16.88
CA SER A 294 -16.44 19.90 -18.28
C SER A 294 -15.27 20.24 -19.21
N TYR A 295 -15.19 19.59 -20.36
CA TYR A 295 -14.09 19.72 -21.32
C TYR A 295 -14.60 20.13 -22.71
N ASP A 296 -13.95 21.15 -23.29
CA ASP A 296 -14.30 21.75 -24.58
C ASP A 296 -13.12 21.71 -25.58
N GLY A 297 -12.12 20.86 -25.31
CA GLY A 297 -10.87 20.79 -26.06
C GLY A 297 -9.77 21.74 -25.57
N LYS A 298 -10.09 22.73 -24.72
CA LYS A 298 -9.09 23.61 -24.09
C LYS A 298 -8.63 23.04 -22.76
N GLN A 299 -7.49 23.49 -22.26
CA GLN A 299 -7.00 23.09 -20.94
C GLN A 299 -8.04 23.40 -19.85
N LYS A 300 -8.25 22.44 -18.94
CA LYS A 300 -9.16 22.55 -17.80
C LYS A 300 -8.45 22.14 -16.53
N SER A 301 -8.86 22.72 -15.41
CA SER A 301 -8.33 22.43 -14.08
C SER A 301 -9.45 21.93 -13.17
N ALA A 302 -9.13 20.92 -12.36
CA ALA A 302 -9.93 20.44 -11.26
C ALA A 302 -9.18 20.75 -9.97
N ASP A 303 -9.70 21.67 -9.16
CA ASP A 303 -9.12 22.03 -7.86
C ASP A 303 -9.96 21.40 -6.74
N LEU A 304 -9.31 20.71 -5.81
CA LEU A 304 -9.97 20.25 -4.59
C LEU A 304 -10.12 21.40 -3.60
N GLU A 305 -11.23 21.40 -2.86
CA GLU A 305 -11.44 22.35 -1.78
C GLU A 305 -10.33 22.21 -0.72
N PRO A 306 -9.83 23.32 -0.16
CA PRO A 306 -8.93 23.31 1.00
C PRO A 306 -9.48 22.45 2.13
N LEU A 307 -8.63 21.74 2.86
CA LEU A 307 -9.03 20.82 3.93
C LEU A 307 -8.37 21.19 5.25
N PRO A 308 -9.03 20.98 6.40
CA PRO A 308 -8.40 21.21 7.70
C PRO A 308 -7.19 20.29 7.88
N PRO A 309 -6.25 20.66 8.77
CA PRO A 309 -5.10 19.82 9.08
C PRO A 309 -5.54 18.47 9.63
N VAL A 310 -4.77 17.45 9.28
CA VAL A 310 -4.93 16.10 9.80
C VAL A 310 -4.74 16.11 11.30
N LYS A 311 -5.80 15.77 12.02
CA LYS A 311 -5.84 15.86 13.48
C LYS A 311 -6.71 14.77 14.06
N TYR A 312 -6.30 14.23 15.21
CA TYR A 312 -7.05 13.19 15.89
C TYR A 312 -8.43 13.71 16.27
N GLU A 313 -8.51 14.94 16.76
CA GLU A 313 -9.71 15.58 17.30
C GLU A 313 -10.83 15.74 16.26
N ASN A 314 -10.47 15.80 14.97
CA ASN A 314 -11.42 15.94 13.87
C ASN A 314 -12.49 14.82 13.83
N ARG A 315 -12.25 13.68 14.50
CA ARG A 315 -13.21 12.57 14.62
C ARG A 315 -14.45 12.88 15.47
N PHE A 316 -14.37 13.89 16.32
CA PHE A 316 -15.46 14.29 17.22
C PHE A 316 -16.32 15.41 16.63
N ASP A 317 -15.88 15.99 15.51
CA ASP A 317 -16.64 16.97 14.76
C ASP A 317 -17.83 16.32 14.03
N SER A 318 -18.82 17.14 13.64
CA SER A 318 -19.96 16.68 12.83
C SER A 318 -19.78 16.94 11.33
N GLY A 319 -18.89 17.85 10.95
CA GLY A 319 -18.59 18.20 9.57
C GLY A 319 -17.76 17.14 8.86
N SER A 320 -18.26 16.66 7.72
CA SER A 320 -17.61 15.61 6.90
C SER A 320 -16.15 15.91 6.56
N ARG A 321 -15.81 17.18 6.29
CA ARG A 321 -14.42 17.60 5.98
C ARG A 321 -13.43 17.37 7.12
N PHE A 322 -13.87 17.53 8.37
CA PHE A 322 -13.07 17.24 9.55
C PHE A 322 -13.04 15.75 9.79
N VAL A 323 -14.23 15.17 9.89
CA VAL A 323 -14.46 13.73 10.08
C VAL A 323 -13.63 12.90 9.09
N ASN A 324 -13.46 13.31 7.83
CA ASN A 324 -12.68 12.55 6.85
C ASN A 324 -11.17 12.87 6.81
N THR A 325 -10.70 13.86 7.58
CA THR A 325 -9.27 14.21 7.78
C THR A 325 -8.77 13.82 9.17
N ARG A 326 -9.35 12.77 9.77
CA ARG A 326 -9.03 12.32 11.14
C ARG A 326 -7.79 11.41 11.26
N PHE A 327 -7.16 11.07 10.14
CA PHE A 327 -6.12 10.05 10.05
C PHE A 327 -4.85 10.62 9.43
N ALA A 328 -3.69 10.39 10.06
CA ALA A 328 -2.43 10.41 9.31
C ALA A 328 -2.29 9.14 8.48
N GLY A 329 -1.47 9.19 7.44
CA GLY A 329 -1.16 8.04 6.59
C GLY A 329 -1.22 8.39 5.11
N TRP A 330 -1.50 7.38 4.29
CA TRP A 330 -1.65 7.54 2.84
C TRP A 330 -3.01 8.13 2.49
N TYR A 331 -3.00 9.33 1.91
CA TYR A 331 -4.16 9.89 1.22
C TYR A 331 -4.05 9.55 -0.26
N TYR A 332 -5.14 9.06 -0.85
CA TYR A 332 -5.16 8.58 -2.22
C TYR A 332 -5.87 9.56 -3.13
N LEU A 333 -5.31 9.80 -4.30
CA LEU A 333 -5.91 10.62 -5.32
C LEU A 333 -6.27 9.74 -6.52
N ARG A 334 -7.57 9.73 -6.87
CA ARG A 334 -8.04 9.15 -8.14
C ARG A 334 -8.35 10.26 -9.11
N VAL A 335 -7.85 10.13 -10.34
CA VAL A 335 -8.27 10.95 -11.49
C VAL A 335 -8.87 10.03 -12.55
N SER A 336 -10.10 10.28 -12.95
CA SER A 336 -10.81 9.49 -13.96
C SER A 336 -11.22 10.38 -15.13
N LEU A 337 -10.97 9.92 -16.36
CA LEU A 337 -11.35 10.62 -17.59
C LEU A 337 -12.56 9.93 -18.23
N SER A 338 -13.60 10.70 -18.55
CA SER A 338 -14.80 10.18 -19.21
C SER A 338 -14.46 9.55 -20.57
N PRO A 339 -15.03 8.38 -20.91
CA PRO A 339 -14.87 7.78 -22.24
C PRO A 339 -15.41 8.68 -23.36
N GLU A 340 -16.39 9.54 -23.08
CA GLU A 340 -16.97 10.50 -24.05
C GLU A 340 -15.92 11.49 -24.57
N VAL A 341 -14.87 11.79 -23.79
CA VAL A 341 -13.73 12.60 -24.28
C VAL A 341 -13.04 11.91 -25.45
N GLY A 342 -12.96 10.58 -25.43
CA GLY A 342 -12.39 9.79 -26.53
C GLY A 342 -13.30 9.72 -27.75
N GLU A 343 -14.61 9.79 -27.55
CA GLU A 343 -15.62 9.81 -28.61
C GLU A 343 -15.61 11.16 -29.33
N GLU A 344 -15.56 12.26 -28.58
CA GLU A 344 -15.65 13.63 -29.13
C GLU A 344 -14.28 14.17 -29.62
N PHE A 345 -13.20 13.93 -28.88
CA PHE A 345 -11.87 14.51 -29.15
C PHE A 345 -10.82 13.48 -29.60
N GLY A 346 -11.21 12.21 -29.69
CA GLY A 346 -10.40 11.10 -30.19
C GLY A 346 -9.79 10.21 -29.09
N LYS A 347 -9.70 8.91 -29.39
CA LYS A 347 -9.13 7.87 -28.51
C LYS A 347 -7.61 7.90 -28.53
N LYS A 348 -7.04 8.74 -27.67
CA LYS A 348 -5.59 8.89 -27.47
C LYS A 348 -5.31 9.24 -26.02
N PRO A 349 -4.08 9.08 -25.52
CA PRO A 349 -3.72 9.59 -24.21
C PRO A 349 -3.78 11.13 -24.18
N TYR A 350 -4.32 11.71 -23.13
CA TYR A 350 -4.36 13.15 -22.85
C TYR A 350 -3.32 13.50 -21.79
N GLY A 351 -2.77 14.72 -21.87
CA GLY A 351 -1.83 15.20 -20.86
C GLY A 351 -2.54 15.43 -19.54
N LEU A 352 -1.98 14.90 -18.45
CA LEU A 352 -2.44 15.12 -17.09
C LEU A 352 -1.31 15.78 -16.30
N THR A 353 -1.60 16.88 -15.60
CA THR A 353 -0.64 17.52 -14.69
C THR A 353 -1.26 17.64 -13.30
N LEU A 354 -0.64 17.03 -12.30
CA LEU A 354 -1.03 17.13 -10.90
C LEU A 354 -0.18 18.16 -10.17
N ARG A 355 -0.80 18.98 -9.32
CA ARG A 355 -0.08 19.84 -8.40
C ARG A 355 -0.41 19.43 -6.98
N ILE A 356 0.59 18.99 -6.23
CA ILE A 356 0.45 18.53 -4.86
C ILE A 356 1.19 19.48 -3.94
N ASN A 357 0.50 20.03 -2.94
CA ASN A 357 1.11 20.77 -1.84
C ASN A 357 0.80 20.05 -0.52
N VAL A 358 1.80 19.89 0.33
CA VAL A 358 1.63 19.35 1.70
C VAL A 358 2.19 20.38 2.68
N LYS A 359 1.28 21.11 3.34
CA LYS A 359 1.64 22.24 4.21
C LYS A 359 1.40 21.92 5.68
N GLY A 360 2.01 22.70 6.58
CA GLY A 360 1.94 22.49 8.02
C GLY A 360 3.09 21.64 8.55
N GLU A 361 3.46 21.90 9.80
CA GLU A 361 4.49 21.14 10.51
C GLU A 361 3.99 19.76 10.89
N ARG A 362 4.83 18.74 10.70
CA ARG A 362 4.56 17.40 11.24
C ARG A 362 4.51 17.47 12.77
N LYS A 363 3.47 16.89 13.34
CA LYS A 363 3.28 16.77 14.78
C LYS A 363 3.45 15.31 15.20
N ALA A 364 3.75 15.12 16.49
CA ALA A 364 3.83 13.78 17.03
C ALA A 364 2.50 13.05 16.85
N ALA A 365 2.57 11.74 16.59
CA ALA A 365 1.38 10.92 16.54
C ALA A 365 0.63 10.96 17.89
N PRO A 366 -0.70 10.83 17.88
CA PRO A 366 -1.47 10.60 19.08
C PRO A 366 -0.86 9.46 19.90
N ALA A 367 -0.94 9.56 21.22
CA ALA A 367 -0.33 8.61 22.13
C ALA A 367 -1.11 7.28 22.14
N TYR A 368 -1.10 6.52 21.05
CA TYR A 368 -1.81 5.26 20.89
C TYR A 368 -1.35 4.20 21.92
N ASP A 369 -2.30 3.45 22.46
CA ASP A 369 -2.14 2.28 23.32
C ASP A 369 -1.92 1.02 22.46
N GLY A 370 -0.94 1.09 21.57
CA GLY A 370 -0.65 0.07 20.57
C GLY A 370 -0.09 0.64 19.28
N PRO A 371 0.24 -0.22 18.29
CA PRO A 371 0.71 0.22 16.99
C PRO A 371 -0.43 0.92 16.22
N ALA A 372 -0.14 2.13 15.70
CA ALA A 372 -1.11 2.90 14.91
C ALA A 372 -1.47 2.26 13.56
N GLY A 373 -0.72 1.24 13.11
CA GLY A 373 -0.94 0.59 11.83
C GLY A 373 -0.85 1.58 10.66
N ILE A 374 -1.87 1.59 9.81
CA ILE A 374 -1.95 2.48 8.64
C ILE A 374 -2.25 3.96 9.00
N PHE A 375 -2.52 4.26 10.28
CA PHE A 375 -2.86 5.60 10.77
C PHE A 375 -1.65 6.44 11.20
N ALA A 376 -0.50 6.16 10.59
CA ALA A 376 0.76 6.85 10.82
C ALA A 376 1.52 6.98 9.49
N VAL A 377 2.44 7.93 9.45
CA VAL A 377 3.38 8.10 8.35
C VAL A 377 4.77 7.70 8.82
N THR A 378 5.39 6.76 8.13
CA THR A 378 6.74 6.27 8.43
C THR A 378 7.79 6.90 7.51
N GLU A 379 9.07 6.75 7.86
CA GLU A 379 10.16 7.13 6.95
C GLU A 379 10.14 6.30 5.66
N ALA A 380 9.71 5.04 5.72
CA ALA A 380 9.54 4.20 4.54
C ALA A 380 8.46 4.74 3.61
N ASP A 381 7.38 5.31 4.16
CA ASP A 381 6.33 5.94 3.36
C ASP A 381 6.85 7.20 2.64
N GLN A 382 7.65 8.00 3.33
CA GLN A 382 8.31 9.18 2.75
C GLN A 382 9.29 8.80 1.64
N ASP A 383 10.11 7.75 1.85
CA ASP A 383 11.01 7.20 0.83
C ASP A 383 10.22 6.67 -0.38
N ALA A 384 9.13 5.93 -0.14
CA ALA A 384 8.28 5.43 -1.21
C ALA A 384 7.67 6.57 -2.04
N ALA A 385 7.16 7.62 -1.39
CA ALA A 385 6.63 8.80 -2.06
C ALA A 385 7.69 9.55 -2.88
N ALA A 386 8.90 9.75 -2.32
CA ALA A 386 9.98 10.44 -3.01
C ALA A 386 10.43 9.69 -4.27
N ASN A 387 10.47 8.36 -4.18
CA ASN A 387 10.92 7.50 -5.28
C ASN A 387 9.80 7.07 -6.23
N GLY A 388 8.55 7.50 -6.02
CA GLY A 388 7.44 7.12 -6.89
C GLY A 388 7.06 5.65 -6.81
N ARG A 389 7.23 5.01 -5.64
CA ARG A 389 6.94 3.58 -5.46
C ARG A 389 5.48 3.33 -5.08
N SER A 390 4.88 2.33 -5.69
CA SER A 390 3.63 1.72 -5.27
C SER A 390 3.80 0.94 -3.94
N GLY A 391 2.68 0.53 -3.32
CA GLY A 391 2.71 -0.25 -2.08
C GLY A 391 3.58 -1.52 -2.20
N PRO A 392 3.33 -2.37 -3.20
CA PRO A 392 4.06 -3.62 -3.41
C PRO A 392 5.55 -3.41 -3.67
N GLU A 393 5.91 -2.37 -4.42
CA GLU A 393 7.31 -2.05 -4.70
C GLU A 393 8.05 -1.62 -3.44
N ALA A 394 7.40 -0.83 -2.59
CA ALA A 394 7.96 -0.40 -1.31
C ALA A 394 8.20 -1.59 -0.36
N GLU A 395 7.23 -2.50 -0.26
CA GLU A 395 7.34 -3.73 0.55
C GLU A 395 8.45 -4.67 0.06
N ARG A 396 8.53 -4.90 -1.25
CA ARG A 396 9.61 -5.70 -1.87
C ARG A 396 10.98 -5.07 -1.62
N SER A 397 11.10 -3.76 -1.77
CA SER A 397 12.34 -3.04 -1.48
C SER A 397 12.75 -3.17 -0.01
N GLY A 398 11.81 -3.01 0.92
CA GLY A 398 12.04 -3.20 2.36
C GLY A 398 12.53 -4.62 2.69
N THR A 399 11.89 -5.63 2.11
CA THR A 399 12.29 -7.04 2.27
C THR A 399 13.70 -7.28 1.74
N MET A 400 14.03 -6.75 0.56
CA MET A 400 15.37 -6.88 -0.02
C MET A 400 16.44 -6.16 0.82
N LYS A 401 16.13 -4.99 1.42
CA LYS A 401 17.02 -4.31 2.37
C LYS A 401 17.29 -5.17 3.61
N LEU A 402 16.26 -5.82 4.16
CA LEU A 402 16.40 -6.73 5.30
C LEU A 402 17.27 -7.95 4.95
N VAL A 403 17.02 -8.56 3.79
CA VAL A 403 17.82 -9.69 3.29
C VAL A 403 19.28 -9.29 3.09
N ALA A 404 19.54 -8.10 2.53
CA ALA A 404 20.89 -7.57 2.36
C ALA A 404 21.57 -7.33 3.72
N ALA A 405 20.89 -6.71 4.68
CA ALA A 405 21.42 -6.49 6.02
C ALA A 405 21.74 -7.81 6.74
N ALA A 406 20.86 -8.80 6.66
CA ALA A 406 21.07 -10.13 7.21
C ALA A 406 22.25 -10.85 6.53
N GLY A 407 22.34 -10.77 5.20
CA GLY A 407 23.43 -11.35 4.42
C GLY A 407 24.80 -10.75 4.76
N ILE A 408 24.88 -9.42 4.87
CA ILE A 408 26.10 -8.70 5.27
C ILE A 408 26.47 -9.05 6.71
N GLY A 409 25.49 -9.06 7.62
CA GLY A 409 25.70 -9.42 9.03
C GLY A 409 26.25 -10.85 9.19
N ALA A 410 25.59 -11.82 8.54
CA ALA A 410 26.03 -13.22 8.56
C ALA A 410 27.41 -13.40 7.91
N GLY A 411 27.66 -12.75 6.77
CA GLY A 411 28.96 -12.77 6.11
C GLY A 411 30.08 -12.21 7.00
N THR A 412 29.82 -11.11 7.70
CA THR A 412 30.78 -10.49 8.62
C THR A 412 31.09 -11.42 9.80
N VAL A 413 30.08 -12.06 10.39
CA VAL A 413 30.26 -13.03 11.48
C VAL A 413 31.07 -14.24 11.01
N LEU A 414 30.83 -14.75 9.80
CA LEU A 414 31.59 -15.87 9.24
C LEU A 414 33.06 -15.49 9.01
N VAL A 415 33.33 -14.30 8.48
CA VAL A 415 34.70 -13.81 8.29
C VAL A 415 35.42 -13.63 9.63
N LEU A 416 34.77 -13.04 10.63
CA LEU A 416 35.34 -12.90 11.98
C LEU A 416 35.58 -14.27 12.62
N GLY A 417 34.65 -15.21 12.47
CA GLY A 417 34.80 -16.59 12.93
C GLY A 417 36.00 -17.29 12.28
N LEU A 418 36.20 -17.09 10.97
CA LEU A 418 37.35 -17.63 10.23
C LEU A 418 38.68 -17.01 10.68
N VAL A 419 38.70 -15.70 10.95
CA VAL A 419 39.87 -14.99 11.50
C VAL A 419 40.21 -15.53 12.89
N VAL A 420 39.23 -15.69 13.77
CA VAL A 420 39.44 -16.26 15.11
C VAL A 420 39.94 -17.70 15.02
N TRP A 421 39.32 -18.52 14.16
CA TRP A 421 39.72 -19.92 13.97
C TRP A 421 41.15 -20.05 13.44
N THR A 422 41.53 -19.25 12.43
CA THR A 422 42.89 -19.25 11.88
C THR A 422 43.93 -18.81 12.91
N LEU A 423 43.62 -17.81 13.77
CA LEU A 423 44.49 -17.41 14.88
C LEU A 423 44.66 -18.54 15.92
N LEU A 424 43.56 -19.23 16.28
CA LEU A 424 43.61 -20.37 17.21
C LEU A 424 44.40 -21.55 16.62
N ALA A 425 44.21 -21.85 15.33
CA ALA A 425 44.95 -22.89 14.64
C ALA A 425 46.46 -22.59 14.59
N ARG A 426 46.84 -21.34 14.30
CA ARG A 426 48.25 -20.89 14.33
C ARG A 426 48.87 -20.99 15.73
N ARG A 427 48.13 -20.61 16.78
CA ARG A 427 48.61 -20.74 18.17
C ARG A 427 48.86 -22.20 18.57
N ARG A 428 48.00 -23.14 18.15
CA ARG A 428 48.18 -24.57 18.41
C ARG A 428 49.39 -25.15 17.67
N ALA A 429 49.61 -24.75 16.42
CA ALA A 429 50.79 -25.17 15.65
C ALA A 429 52.10 -24.66 16.28
N ALA A 430 52.13 -23.42 16.79
CA ALA A 430 53.30 -22.87 17.47
C ALA A 430 53.60 -23.59 18.81
N ALA A 431 52.56 -24.00 19.56
CA ALA A 431 52.73 -24.77 20.79
C ALA A 431 53.28 -26.20 20.54
N GLN A 432 52.95 -26.81 19.40
CA GLN A 432 53.51 -28.12 19.00
C GLN A 432 54.96 -28.02 18.51
N ALA A 433 55.34 -26.91 17.87
CA ALA A 433 56.73 -26.68 17.47
C ALA A 433 57.67 -26.40 18.66
N GLY A 434 57.14 -25.88 19.77
CA GLY A 434 57.90 -25.69 21.03
C GLY A 434 58.10 -26.96 21.87
N GLY A 435 57.42 -28.07 21.54
CA GLY A 435 57.53 -29.35 22.25
C GLY A 435 58.52 -30.35 21.63
N ALA A 436 59.24 -29.97 20.58
CA ALA A 436 60.14 -30.86 19.84
C ALA A 436 61.64 -30.69 20.17
N VAL A 437 61.97 -30.05 21.30
CA VAL A 437 63.34 -30.03 21.83
C VAL A 437 63.37 -30.79 23.14
N GLU A 438 64.18 -31.85 23.17
CA GLU A 438 64.64 -32.65 24.31
C GLU A 438 64.11 -34.11 24.38
N ALA A 439 64.55 -34.92 23.41
CA ALA A 439 64.75 -36.35 23.62
C ALA A 439 66.27 -36.61 23.66
N ALA A 440 66.83 -36.67 24.87
CA ALA A 440 68.22 -37.03 25.12
C ALA A 440 68.45 -38.54 24.94
N PRO A 441 69.59 -38.99 24.37
CA PRO A 441 69.92 -40.41 24.20
C PRO A 441 70.37 -41.06 25.53
N PRO A 442 70.24 -42.41 25.67
CA PRO A 442 70.56 -43.11 26.91
C PRO A 442 72.07 -43.10 27.19
N GLN A 443 72.45 -42.69 28.40
CA GLN A 443 73.84 -42.73 28.88
C GLN A 443 74.27 -44.16 29.23
N TYR A 444 75.40 -44.56 28.64
CA TYR A 444 76.16 -45.77 28.97
C TYR A 444 76.88 -45.58 30.31
N GLY A 445 76.72 -46.51 31.26
CA GLY A 445 77.43 -46.49 32.55
C GLY A 445 78.90 -46.94 32.43
N PRO A 446 79.82 -46.44 33.27
CA PRO A 446 81.25 -46.73 33.19
C PRO A 446 81.61 -48.12 33.78
N PRO A 447 82.76 -48.70 33.38
CA PRO A 447 83.17 -50.04 33.81
C PRO A 447 83.78 -50.07 35.22
N THR A 448 83.67 -51.23 35.85
CA THR A 448 84.29 -51.60 37.12
C THR A 448 85.82 -51.75 37.00
N ALA A 449 86.56 -51.19 37.97
CA ALA A 449 87.97 -51.49 38.23
C ALA A 449 88.12 -51.86 39.73
N TRP A 450 88.30 -53.16 40.04
CA TRP A 450 89.52 -53.86 40.53
C TRP A 450 89.72 -53.76 42.04
#